data_AF-A0A0J9V9F6-F1
#
_entry.id   AF-A0A0J9V9F6-F1
#
_cell.length_a   1.000
_cell.length_b   1.000
_cell.length_c   1.000
_cell.angle_alpha   90.00
_cell.angle_beta   90.00
_cell.angle_gamma   90.00
#
_symmetry.space_group_name_H-M   'P 1'
#
loop_
_entity.id
_entity.type
_entity.pdbx_description
1 polymer ?
#
loop_
_entity_poly.entity_id
_entity_poly.type
_entity_poly.pdbx_seq_one_letter_code
_entity_poly.pdbx_strand_id
1 'polypeptide(L)'
;MKRKYLCGHNRPLTHVNTNYDGDLLFTTGRDKKFILWRLADGNQIGLYECSGAVYNSDVTYDSKRIACSSAANKVYIFDVYTGETLTVMEENGPVRFVEFNKNPLDQSKIVVATDRLKVEHKRFIKLYDLKSNTVVWKQEHESRCIQVRWCFFDKLILSAHENGEIVIWNAEDGHQMRKIQAHSKEVTNMAFDRDRMIMLTSSADGTATLRDAINFEIINEYTADRPLNTCDISPLFKSEHNPKNHIILAGGQAAEHVTTTATGEGKFQTLLYDIIHANELGSIKGHFGTVHSIKFLPHGDGFVSGGEDGFARIYHFDKDYFIGKYD
;
A
#
# COMPACT_ATOMS: atom_id res chain seq x y z
N MET A 1 6.57 -11.31 -20.23
CA MET A 1 6.62 -10.19 -19.29
C MET A 1 8.08 -9.81 -19.14
N LYS A 2 8.43 -8.54 -19.38
CA LYS A 2 9.79 -8.04 -19.12
C LYS A 2 9.92 -7.72 -17.64
N ARG A 3 11.07 -8.06 -17.03
CA ARG A 3 11.36 -7.81 -15.62
C ARG A 3 12.63 -6.99 -15.44
N LYS A 4 12.62 -6.09 -14.46
CA LYS A 4 13.77 -5.27 -14.08
C LYS A 4 13.99 -5.32 -12.58
N TYR A 5 15.24 -5.46 -12.16
CA TYR A 5 15.64 -5.57 -10.76
C TYR A 5 16.20 -4.24 -10.26
N LEU A 6 15.73 -3.80 -9.10
CA LEU A 6 16.20 -2.61 -8.44
C LEU A 6 16.91 -2.99 -7.15
N CYS A 7 18.20 -2.69 -7.09
CA CYS A 7 19.09 -3.03 -5.99
C CYS A 7 19.52 -1.73 -5.31
N GLY A 8 18.89 -1.40 -4.18
CA GLY A 8 19.22 -0.20 -3.40
C GLY A 8 19.05 -0.37 -1.90
N HIS A 9 18.20 -1.30 -1.48
CA HIS A 9 17.97 -1.61 -0.07
C HIS A 9 18.83 -2.78 0.41
N ASN A 10 19.31 -2.68 1.65
CA ASN A 10 20.11 -3.73 2.31
C ASN A 10 19.28 -4.55 3.32
N ARG A 11 17.99 -4.24 3.43
CA ARG A 11 17.02 -4.88 4.34
C ARG A 11 15.68 -5.00 3.61
N PRO A 12 14.73 -5.77 4.16
CA PRO A 12 13.39 -5.91 3.60
C PRO A 12 12.75 -4.59 3.21
N LEU A 13 12.15 -4.56 2.02
CA LEU A 13 11.29 -3.45 1.60
C LEU A 13 9.98 -3.51 2.39
N THR A 14 9.46 -2.35 2.73
CA THR A 14 8.20 -2.20 3.47
C THR A 14 7.08 -1.76 2.55
N HIS A 15 7.36 -0.84 1.61
CA HIS A 15 6.35 -0.31 0.70
C HIS A 15 6.98 0.15 -0.62
N VAL A 16 6.26 -0.08 -1.73
CA VAL A 16 6.55 0.47 -3.05
C VAL A 16 5.38 1.33 -3.51
N ASN A 17 5.67 2.50 -4.11
CA ASN A 17 4.64 3.39 -4.62
C ASN A 17 5.10 4.09 -5.89
N THR A 18 4.19 4.41 -6.81
CA THR A 18 4.50 5.21 -8.00
C THR A 18 3.87 6.57 -7.90
N ASN A 19 4.37 7.54 -8.66
CA ASN A 19 3.60 8.75 -8.90
C ASN A 19 2.46 8.49 -9.89
N TYR A 20 1.61 9.50 -10.09
CA TYR A 20 0.44 9.38 -10.95
C TYR A 20 0.76 9.51 -12.44
N ASP A 21 1.89 10.14 -12.79
CA ASP A 21 2.35 10.25 -14.18
C ASP A 21 3.03 8.96 -14.69
N GLY A 22 3.43 8.08 -13.78
CA GLY A 22 3.96 6.75 -14.10
C GLY A 22 5.42 6.75 -14.57
N ASP A 23 6.19 7.79 -14.26
CA ASP A 23 7.61 7.92 -14.55
C ASP A 23 8.51 7.75 -13.32
N LEU A 24 7.96 7.90 -12.11
CA LEU A 24 8.68 7.79 -10.83
C LEU A 24 8.20 6.60 -9.99
N LEU A 25 9.16 5.95 -9.33
CA LEU A 25 8.94 4.89 -8.34
C LEU A 25 9.66 5.25 -7.04
N PHE A 26 8.96 5.05 -5.94
CA PHE A 26 9.42 5.27 -4.58
C PHE A 26 9.47 3.94 -3.83
N THR A 27 10.60 3.65 -3.19
CA THR A 27 10.76 2.43 -2.38
C THR A 27 11.22 2.77 -0.97
N THR A 28 10.60 2.12 0.01
CA THR A 28 10.89 2.29 1.43
C THR A 28 11.35 0.97 2.02
N GLY A 29 12.25 1.03 3.01
CA GLY A 29 12.80 -0.18 3.62
C GLY A 29 13.18 -0.04 5.10
N ARG A 30 13.41 -1.20 5.72
CA ARG A 30 13.85 -1.31 7.13
C ARG A 30 15.30 -0.87 7.35
N ASP A 31 16.02 -0.55 6.28
CA ASP A 31 17.39 -0.02 6.29
C ASP A 31 17.45 1.51 6.42
N LYS A 32 16.31 2.16 6.71
CA LYS A 32 16.17 3.62 6.84
C LYS A 32 16.30 4.37 5.52
N LYS A 33 16.39 3.67 4.39
CA LYS A 33 16.44 4.30 3.08
C LYS A 33 15.04 4.56 2.55
N PHE A 34 14.89 5.72 1.93
CA PHE A 34 13.74 6.06 1.12
C PHE A 34 14.25 6.51 -0.25
N ILE A 35 14.07 5.66 -1.27
CA ILE A 35 14.79 5.79 -2.55
C ILE A 35 13.80 6.18 -3.65
N LEU A 36 14.21 7.12 -4.50
CA LEU A 36 13.52 7.49 -5.72
C LEU A 36 14.22 6.87 -6.94
N TRP A 37 13.42 6.27 -7.81
CA TRP A 37 13.83 5.61 -9.04
C TRP A 37 13.08 6.20 -10.22
N ARG A 38 13.74 6.27 -11.38
CA ARG A 38 13.07 6.50 -12.66
C ARG A 38 12.56 5.17 -13.20
N LEU A 39 11.26 5.07 -13.48
CA LEU A 39 10.63 3.83 -13.96
C LEU A 39 11.15 3.40 -15.34
N ALA A 40 11.37 4.35 -16.25
CA ALA A 40 11.78 4.07 -17.64
C ALA A 40 13.09 3.26 -17.73
N ASP A 41 14.10 3.61 -16.92
CA ASP A 41 15.43 3.01 -16.97
C ASP A 41 15.81 2.29 -15.66
N GLY A 42 14.96 2.30 -14.63
CA GLY A 42 15.22 1.66 -13.34
C GLY A 42 16.42 2.26 -12.59
N ASN A 43 16.88 3.46 -12.97
CA ASN A 43 18.00 4.10 -12.31
C ASN A 43 17.55 4.77 -11.03
N GLN A 44 18.36 4.66 -9.98
CA GLN A 44 18.20 5.46 -8.77
C GLN A 44 18.54 6.92 -9.09
N ILE A 45 17.61 7.84 -8.81
CA ILE A 45 17.78 9.28 -9.06
C ILE A 45 17.74 10.12 -7.78
N GLY A 46 17.25 9.57 -6.66
CA GLY A 46 17.19 10.30 -5.39
C GLY A 46 17.23 9.39 -4.17
N LEU A 47 17.59 9.98 -3.03
CA LEU A 47 17.57 9.37 -1.70
C LEU A 47 17.08 10.42 -0.71
N TYR A 48 16.00 10.12 0.01
CA TYR A 48 15.49 10.95 1.09
C TYR A 48 16.01 10.44 2.43
N GLU A 49 16.56 11.34 3.23
CA GLU A 49 17.14 11.00 4.53
C GLU A 49 16.07 10.92 5.61
N CYS A 50 15.91 9.73 6.20
CA CYS A 50 14.96 9.49 7.27
C CYS A 50 15.67 8.92 8.50
N SER A 51 15.26 9.37 9.68
CA SER A 51 15.65 8.71 10.92
C SER A 51 14.86 7.42 11.09
N GLY A 52 15.48 6.24 11.14
CA GLY A 52 14.79 4.97 11.42
C GLY A 52 14.14 4.31 10.21
N ALA A 53 13.59 3.10 10.38
CA ALA A 53 12.95 2.36 9.31
C ALA A 53 11.75 3.13 8.76
N VAL A 54 11.62 3.20 7.44
CA VAL A 54 10.49 3.85 6.77
C VAL A 54 9.46 2.78 6.47
N TYR A 55 8.19 2.99 6.80
CA TYR A 55 7.15 1.95 6.66
C TYR A 55 6.26 2.16 5.45
N ASN A 56 5.85 3.40 5.18
CA ASN A 56 4.94 3.74 4.08
C ASN A 56 5.35 5.06 3.43
N SER A 57 4.92 5.26 2.19
CA SER A 57 5.08 6.52 1.46
C SER A 57 3.87 6.83 0.58
N ASP A 58 3.46 8.09 0.51
CA ASP A 58 2.40 8.57 -0.37
C ASP A 58 2.78 9.90 -1.02
N VAL A 59 2.42 10.07 -2.29
CA VAL A 59 2.83 11.21 -3.13
C VAL A 59 1.60 12.02 -3.57
N THR A 60 1.76 13.32 -3.74
CA THR A 60 0.72 14.18 -4.30
C THR A 60 0.49 13.91 -5.79
N TYR A 61 -0.70 14.22 -6.29
CA TYR A 61 -1.09 14.06 -7.69
C TYR A 61 -0.20 14.87 -8.63
N ASP A 62 0.27 16.04 -8.19
CA ASP A 62 1.19 16.89 -8.96
C ASP A 62 2.66 16.45 -8.87
N SER A 63 2.93 15.32 -8.21
CA SER A 63 4.27 14.76 -8.01
C SER A 63 5.26 15.72 -7.33
N LYS A 64 4.80 16.79 -6.63
CA LYS A 64 5.68 17.77 -5.99
C LYS A 64 6.06 17.40 -4.57
N ARG A 65 5.15 16.79 -3.82
CA ARG A 65 5.36 16.46 -2.41
C ARG A 65 5.21 14.97 -2.17
N ILE A 66 6.07 14.44 -1.31
CA ILE A 66 5.96 13.06 -0.87
C ILE A 66 6.09 12.97 0.65
N ALA A 67 5.18 12.22 1.26
CA ALA A 67 5.17 11.96 2.68
C ALA A 67 5.68 10.54 2.95
N CYS A 68 6.39 10.35 4.06
CA CYS A 68 6.76 9.03 4.53
C CYS A 68 6.58 8.88 6.04
N SER A 69 6.25 7.67 6.47
CA SER A 69 6.09 7.30 7.88
C SER A 69 7.32 6.57 8.39
N SER A 70 7.80 6.94 9.58
CA SER A 70 9.02 6.36 10.16
C SER A 70 8.80 5.70 11.53
N ALA A 71 9.57 4.65 11.77
CA ALA A 71 9.76 4.00 13.06
C ALA A 71 10.38 4.90 14.15
N ALA A 72 10.99 6.02 13.78
CA ALA A 72 11.53 7.01 14.73
C ALA A 72 10.50 8.04 15.17
N ASN A 73 9.21 7.67 15.17
CA ASN A 73 8.08 8.50 15.58
C ASN A 73 7.97 9.81 14.79
N LYS A 74 8.31 9.78 13.50
CA LYS A 74 8.30 10.97 12.64
C LYS A 74 7.52 10.71 11.37
N VAL A 75 6.82 11.74 10.92
CA VAL A 75 6.34 11.87 9.54
C VAL A 75 7.20 12.93 8.87
N TYR A 76 7.75 12.58 7.71
CA TYR A 76 8.50 13.51 6.88
C TYR A 76 7.69 13.86 5.64
N ILE A 77 7.73 15.12 5.23
CA ILE A 77 7.27 15.58 3.93
C ILE A 77 8.46 16.18 3.20
N PHE A 78 8.72 15.69 2.00
CA PHE A 78 9.82 16.13 1.14
C PHE A 78 9.29 16.79 -0.12
N ASP A 79 10.10 17.68 -0.70
CA ASP A 79 9.99 18.03 -2.11
C ASP A 79 10.55 16.88 -2.95
N VAL A 80 9.75 16.41 -3.91
CA VAL A 80 10.11 15.23 -4.71
C VAL A 80 11.33 15.50 -5.59
N TYR A 81 11.46 16.71 -6.14
CA TYR A 81 12.47 17.06 -7.13
C TYR A 81 13.80 17.43 -6.49
N THR A 82 13.78 18.19 -5.38
CA THR A 82 15.00 18.62 -4.70
C THR A 82 15.51 17.61 -3.69
N GLY A 83 14.63 16.75 -3.15
CA GLY A 83 14.97 15.87 -2.04
C GLY A 83 14.95 16.56 -0.68
N GLU A 84 14.64 17.86 -0.62
CA GLU A 84 14.69 18.64 0.61
C GLU A 84 13.51 18.32 1.52
N THR A 85 13.77 18.28 2.83
CA THR A 85 12.75 18.11 3.85
C THR A 85 11.96 19.40 4.01
N LEU A 86 10.69 19.39 3.63
CA LEU A 86 9.77 20.53 3.78
C LEU A 86 9.18 20.60 5.18
N THR A 87 8.85 19.46 5.77
CA THR A 87 8.18 19.40 7.08
C THR A 87 8.54 18.11 7.81
N VAL A 88 8.73 18.21 9.12
CA VAL A 88 8.91 17.06 10.02
C VAL A 88 7.90 17.18 11.14
N MET A 89 7.09 16.14 11.32
CA MET A 89 6.06 16.07 12.35
C MET A 89 6.43 14.98 13.33
N GLU A 90 6.44 15.32 14.62
CA GLU A 90 6.80 14.38 15.68
C GLU A 90 5.55 13.74 16.31
N GLU A 91 5.64 12.44 16.53
CA GLU A 91 4.59 11.60 17.08
C GLU A 91 5.04 10.95 18.39
N ASN A 92 4.08 10.47 19.19
CA ASN A 92 4.36 9.81 20.47
C ASN A 92 4.63 8.29 20.33
N GLY A 93 4.78 7.80 19.10
CA GLY A 93 5.07 6.40 18.79
C GLY A 93 5.35 6.18 17.30
N PRO A 94 5.78 4.96 16.93
CA PRO A 94 6.16 4.63 15.56
C PRO A 94 5.02 4.88 14.60
N VAL A 95 5.29 5.56 13.50
CA VAL A 95 4.26 5.87 12.50
C VAL A 95 4.22 4.75 11.48
N ARG A 96 3.10 4.04 11.39
CA ARG A 96 2.95 2.88 10.50
C ARG A 96 2.51 3.29 9.11
N PHE A 97 1.62 4.27 9.00
CA PHE A 97 1.01 4.63 7.73
C PHE A 97 0.77 6.13 7.63
N VAL A 98 0.84 6.65 6.40
CA VAL A 98 0.55 8.05 6.06
C VAL A 98 -0.09 8.13 4.68
N GLU A 99 -1.13 8.92 4.50
CA GLU A 99 -1.71 9.20 3.18
C GLU A 99 -2.18 10.65 3.06
N PHE A 100 -1.85 11.31 1.95
CA PHE A 100 -2.46 12.57 1.56
C PHE A 100 -3.94 12.37 1.24
N ASN A 101 -4.74 13.40 1.51
CA ASN A 101 -6.10 13.45 0.99
C ASN A 101 -6.10 13.46 -0.55
N LYS A 102 -7.25 13.11 -1.13
CA LYS A 102 -7.41 12.74 -2.54
C LYS A 102 -8.25 13.73 -3.33
N ASN A 103 -8.49 14.92 -2.78
CA ASN A 103 -8.97 16.09 -3.50
C ASN A 103 -7.88 16.58 -4.48
N PRO A 104 -8.13 16.54 -5.80
CA PRO A 104 -7.16 16.94 -6.81
C PRO A 104 -6.83 18.43 -6.80
N LEU A 105 -7.70 19.27 -6.22
CA LEU A 105 -7.51 20.72 -6.14
C LEU A 105 -6.78 21.16 -4.88
N ASP A 106 -6.77 20.33 -3.83
CA ASP A 106 -6.21 20.70 -2.53
C ASP A 106 -5.74 19.49 -1.72
N GLN A 107 -4.47 19.11 -1.89
CA GLN A 107 -3.84 18.04 -1.10
C GLN A 107 -3.12 18.58 0.15
N SER A 108 -3.86 19.31 0.98
CA SER A 108 -3.32 19.94 2.18
C SER A 108 -3.54 19.14 3.46
N LYS A 109 -4.15 17.96 3.39
CA LYS A 109 -4.41 17.14 4.58
C LYS A 109 -3.69 15.81 4.48
N ILE A 110 -3.23 15.31 5.62
CA ILE A 110 -2.67 13.96 5.73
C ILE A 110 -3.31 13.20 6.88
N VAL A 111 -3.56 11.92 6.66
CA VAL A 111 -3.96 11.00 7.71
C VAL A 111 -2.78 10.13 8.11
N VAL A 112 -2.62 9.92 9.42
CA VAL A 112 -1.48 9.24 10.02
C VAL A 112 -1.96 8.18 11.00
N ALA A 113 -1.41 6.97 10.90
CA ALA A 113 -1.63 5.90 11.88
C ALA A 113 -0.35 5.64 12.69
N THR A 114 -0.48 5.69 14.01
CA THR A 114 0.63 5.51 14.97
C THR A 114 0.41 4.27 15.82
N ASP A 115 1.49 3.54 16.08
CA ASP A 115 1.49 2.39 16.99
C ASP A 115 2.10 2.79 18.35
N ARG A 116 1.90 1.92 19.35
CA ARG A 116 2.47 2.11 20.68
C ARG A 116 3.96 1.81 20.69
N LEU A 117 4.76 2.70 21.26
CA LEU A 117 6.20 2.45 21.49
C LEU A 117 6.42 1.56 22.72
N LYS A 118 5.64 1.80 23.78
CA LYS A 118 5.64 1.08 25.05
C LYS A 118 4.21 0.64 25.39
N VAL A 119 4.06 -0.30 26.32
CA VAL A 119 2.75 -0.82 26.72
C VAL A 119 1.80 0.30 27.22
N GLU A 120 2.36 1.32 27.86
CA GLU A 120 1.63 2.49 28.38
C GLU A 120 1.21 3.50 27.30
N HIS A 121 1.82 3.43 26.11
CA HIS A 121 1.50 4.35 25.02
C HIS A 121 0.24 3.88 24.31
N LYS A 122 -0.61 4.85 23.94
CA LYS A 122 -1.84 4.63 23.19
C LYS A 122 -1.57 4.73 21.69
N ARG A 123 -2.39 4.05 20.90
CA ARG A 123 -2.35 4.10 19.43
C ARG A 123 -3.31 5.17 18.95
N PHE A 124 -2.90 5.96 17.96
CA PHE A 124 -3.73 7.04 17.43
C PHE A 124 -3.82 7.02 15.91
N ILE A 125 -5.01 7.30 15.41
CA ILE A 125 -5.22 7.79 14.06
C ILE A 125 -5.41 9.31 14.18
N LYS A 126 -4.67 10.07 13.37
CA LYS A 126 -4.70 11.52 13.39
C LYS A 126 -4.91 12.06 11.98
N LEU A 127 -5.73 13.10 11.89
CA LEU A 127 -5.84 13.92 10.70
C LEU A 127 -5.14 15.25 10.93
N TYR A 128 -4.26 15.62 10.02
CA TYR A 128 -3.54 16.88 10.03
C TYR A 128 -3.94 17.77 8.87
N ASP A 129 -3.96 19.08 9.13
CA ASP A 129 -3.98 20.11 8.11
C ASP A 129 -2.58 20.73 8.00
N LEU A 130 -1.98 20.59 6.82
CA LEU A 130 -0.62 21.07 6.51
C LEU A 130 -0.56 22.58 6.28
N LYS A 131 -1.68 23.26 5.98
CA LYS A 131 -1.70 24.72 5.82
C LYS A 131 -1.59 25.42 7.16
N SER A 132 -2.35 24.95 8.16
CA SER A 132 -2.31 25.47 9.52
C SER A 132 -1.28 24.77 10.41
N ASN A 133 -0.72 23.64 9.96
CA ASN A 133 0.16 22.78 10.75
C ASN A 133 -0.49 22.33 12.07
N THR A 134 -1.77 21.96 12.02
CA THR A 134 -2.56 21.56 13.20
C THR A 134 -3.18 20.18 13.03
N VAL A 135 -3.40 19.50 14.16
CA VAL A 135 -4.25 18.29 14.20
C VAL A 135 -5.71 18.73 14.09
N VAL A 136 -6.41 18.25 13.05
CA VAL A 136 -7.86 18.44 12.88
C VAL A 136 -8.61 17.62 13.93
N TRP A 137 -8.28 16.34 14.03
CA TRP A 137 -8.78 15.45 15.08
C TRP A 137 -7.79 14.31 15.35
N LYS A 138 -7.93 13.67 16.52
CA LYS A 138 -7.23 12.44 16.86
C LYS A 138 -8.22 11.43 17.47
N GLN A 139 -8.08 10.17 17.10
CA GLN A 139 -8.85 9.08 17.68
C GLN A 139 -7.94 7.98 18.21
N GLU A 140 -8.24 7.54 19.42
CA GLU A 140 -7.59 6.39 20.05
C GLU A 140 -8.23 5.10 19.54
N HIS A 141 -7.41 4.06 19.39
CA HIS A 141 -7.88 2.75 18.98
C HIS A 141 -7.11 1.64 19.71
N GLU A 142 -7.80 0.54 20.02
CA GLU A 142 -7.22 -0.53 20.83
C GLU A 142 -6.36 -1.48 19.99
N SER A 143 -6.87 -1.94 18.85
CA SER A 143 -6.15 -2.84 17.94
C SER A 143 -5.10 -2.08 17.13
N ARG A 144 -3.98 -2.69 16.76
CA ARG A 144 -2.97 -2.03 15.91
C ARG A 144 -3.57 -1.71 14.54
N CYS A 145 -3.51 -0.45 14.13
CA CYS A 145 -3.81 -0.05 12.76
C CYS A 145 -2.62 -0.32 11.84
N ILE A 146 -2.86 -1.09 10.77
CA ILE A 146 -1.86 -1.46 9.77
C ILE A 146 -1.84 -0.44 8.64
N GLN A 147 -3.02 -0.05 8.16
CA GLN A 147 -3.18 0.99 7.14
C GLN A 147 -4.33 1.92 7.48
N VAL A 148 -4.19 3.18 7.06
CA VAL A 148 -5.26 4.16 7.08
C VAL A 148 -5.33 4.85 5.71
N ARG A 149 -6.51 4.92 5.13
CA ARG A 149 -6.71 5.38 3.76
C ARG A 149 -7.89 6.36 3.67
N TRP A 150 -7.78 7.33 2.78
CA TRP A 150 -8.90 8.17 2.37
C TRP A 150 -9.85 7.40 1.45
N CYS A 151 -11.14 7.58 1.64
CA CYS A 151 -12.15 7.10 0.71
C CYS A 151 -12.42 8.14 -0.40
N PHE A 152 -13.36 7.85 -1.29
CA PHE A 152 -13.80 8.77 -2.34
C PHE A 152 -14.29 10.12 -1.77
N PHE A 153 -14.06 11.20 -2.52
CA PHE A 153 -14.40 12.60 -2.17
C PHE A 153 -13.86 13.13 -0.82
N ASP A 154 -12.87 12.49 -0.20
CA ASP A 154 -12.28 12.89 1.09
C ASP A 154 -13.29 13.02 2.24
N LYS A 155 -14.43 12.32 2.16
CA LYS A 155 -15.48 12.37 3.21
C LYS A 155 -15.25 11.35 4.31
N LEU A 156 -14.67 10.21 3.97
CA LEU A 156 -14.45 9.10 4.88
C LEU A 156 -12.97 8.74 4.92
N ILE A 157 -12.54 8.27 6.08
CA ILE A 157 -11.25 7.65 6.30
C ILE A 157 -11.49 6.22 6.76
N LEU A 158 -10.75 5.26 6.23
CA LEU A 158 -10.80 3.86 6.62
C LEU A 158 -9.52 3.46 7.32
N SER A 159 -9.62 2.73 8.42
CA SER A 159 -8.48 2.09 9.07
C SER A 159 -8.63 0.58 9.09
N ALA A 160 -7.60 -0.12 8.61
CA ALA A 160 -7.46 -1.57 8.65
C ALA A 160 -6.64 -2.00 9.87
N HIS A 161 -7.10 -3.03 10.58
CA HIS A 161 -6.55 -3.42 11.87
C HIS A 161 -6.06 -4.88 11.93
N GLU A 162 -5.16 -5.14 12.90
CA GLU A 162 -4.56 -6.45 13.18
C GLU A 162 -5.59 -7.54 13.61
N ASN A 163 -6.76 -7.12 14.08
CA ASN A 163 -7.85 -8.02 14.49
C ASN A 163 -8.87 -8.31 13.37
N GLY A 164 -8.57 -7.94 12.11
CA GLY A 164 -9.44 -8.20 10.97
C GLY A 164 -10.58 -7.20 10.77
N GLU A 165 -10.62 -6.15 11.60
CA GLU A 165 -11.62 -5.10 11.51
C GLU A 165 -11.19 -3.98 10.55
N ILE A 166 -12.18 -3.38 9.90
CA ILE A 166 -12.07 -2.09 9.21
C ILE A 166 -12.99 -1.10 9.91
N VAL A 167 -12.43 0.04 10.33
CA VAL A 167 -13.18 1.10 10.97
C VAL A 167 -13.31 2.29 10.02
N ILE A 168 -14.53 2.82 9.92
CA ILE A 168 -14.90 3.93 9.05
C ILE A 168 -15.09 5.17 9.91
N TRP A 169 -14.36 6.23 9.57
CA TRP A 169 -14.34 7.50 10.26
C TRP A 169 -14.89 8.59 9.35
N ASN A 170 -15.67 9.51 9.92
CA ASN A 170 -15.97 10.76 9.26
C ASN A 170 -14.68 11.61 9.21
N ALA A 171 -14.28 12.05 8.02
CA ALA A 171 -13.05 12.81 7.84
C ALA A 171 -13.10 14.21 8.46
N GLU A 172 -14.30 14.79 8.64
CA GLU A 172 -14.47 16.15 9.15
C GLU A 172 -14.20 16.25 10.66
N ASP A 173 -14.79 15.36 11.45
CA ASP A 173 -14.79 15.41 12.92
C ASP A 173 -14.09 14.21 13.58
N GLY A 174 -13.72 13.19 12.80
CA GLY A 174 -13.12 11.97 13.30
C GLY A 174 -14.09 11.05 14.04
N HIS A 175 -15.40 11.25 13.89
CA HIS A 175 -16.38 10.37 14.52
C HIS A 175 -16.35 8.97 13.88
N GLN A 176 -16.38 7.92 14.71
CA GLN A 176 -16.48 6.55 14.24
C GLN A 176 -17.89 6.28 13.73
N MET A 177 -18.05 6.16 12.41
CA MET A 177 -19.35 5.94 11.79
C MET A 177 -19.78 4.48 11.79
N ARG A 178 -18.84 3.58 11.49
CA ARG A 178 -19.11 2.14 11.35
C ARG A 178 -17.85 1.33 11.59
N LYS A 179 -18.04 0.09 12.04
CA LYS A 179 -17.00 -0.93 12.16
C LYS A 179 -17.44 -2.19 11.42
N ILE A 180 -16.54 -2.80 10.67
CA ILE A 180 -16.80 -3.97 9.83
C ILE A 180 -15.79 -5.06 10.19
N GLN A 181 -16.28 -6.26 10.50
CA GLN A 181 -15.43 -7.44 10.57
C GLN A 181 -15.18 -7.92 9.13
N ALA A 182 -14.05 -7.49 8.55
CA ALA A 182 -13.76 -7.77 7.15
C ALA A 182 -13.10 -9.14 6.96
N HIS A 183 -12.27 -9.55 7.93
CA HIS A 183 -11.46 -10.77 7.86
C HIS A 183 -11.38 -11.45 9.23
N SER A 184 -10.94 -12.72 9.25
CA SER A 184 -10.77 -13.51 10.50
C SER A 184 -9.41 -13.28 11.19
N LYS A 185 -8.45 -12.71 10.45
CA LYS A 185 -7.10 -12.33 10.90
C LYS A 185 -6.78 -10.91 10.43
N GLU A 186 -5.57 -10.46 10.74
CA GLU A 186 -5.02 -9.15 10.35
C GLU A 186 -5.32 -8.77 8.90
N VAL A 187 -5.90 -7.58 8.73
CA VAL A 187 -6.02 -6.93 7.42
C VAL A 187 -4.66 -6.33 7.07
N THR A 188 -3.96 -6.99 6.15
CA THR A 188 -2.56 -6.67 5.82
C THR A 188 -2.45 -5.48 4.85
N ASN A 189 -3.44 -5.30 3.98
CA ASN A 189 -3.44 -4.21 3.00
C ASN A 189 -4.86 -3.80 2.59
N MET A 190 -4.99 -2.55 2.16
CA MET A 190 -6.20 -1.96 1.60
C MET A 190 -5.84 -1.15 0.35
N ALA A 191 -6.40 -1.57 -0.78
CA ALA A 191 -6.25 -0.92 -2.07
C ALA A 191 -7.60 -0.43 -2.58
N PHE A 192 -7.58 0.60 -3.43
CA PHE A 192 -8.74 1.17 -4.08
C PHE A 192 -8.56 1.17 -5.58
N ASP A 193 -9.68 1.15 -6.31
CA ASP A 193 -9.66 1.50 -7.73
C ASP A 193 -9.37 3.00 -7.93
N ARG A 194 -9.19 3.42 -9.18
CA ARG A 194 -8.80 4.80 -9.52
C ARG A 194 -9.75 5.84 -8.93
N ASP A 195 -11.05 5.57 -8.94
CA ASP A 195 -12.08 6.48 -8.44
C ASP A 195 -12.38 6.30 -6.94
N ARG A 196 -11.74 5.31 -6.30
CA ARG A 196 -11.96 4.92 -4.90
C ARG A 196 -13.39 4.52 -4.55
N MET A 197 -14.12 4.02 -5.54
CA MET A 197 -15.48 3.53 -5.39
C MET A 197 -15.51 2.04 -5.06
N ILE A 198 -14.45 1.31 -5.38
CA ILE A 198 -14.26 -0.09 -5.04
C ILE A 198 -13.00 -0.22 -4.20
N MET A 199 -13.09 -1.05 -3.15
CA MET A 199 -11.95 -1.36 -2.29
C MET A 199 -11.65 -2.86 -2.30
N LEU A 200 -10.37 -3.19 -2.24
CA LEU A 200 -9.86 -4.55 -2.10
C LEU A 200 -9.05 -4.63 -0.81
N THR A 201 -9.36 -5.63 0.01
CA THR A 201 -8.64 -5.90 1.25
C THR A 201 -7.99 -7.27 1.17
N SER A 202 -6.79 -7.41 1.72
CA SER A 202 -6.10 -8.70 1.86
C SER A 202 -5.83 -9.02 3.32
N SER A 203 -5.74 -10.31 3.63
CA SER A 203 -5.55 -10.77 5.01
C SER A 203 -4.59 -11.94 5.13
N ALA A 204 -4.00 -12.04 6.33
CA ALA A 204 -3.19 -13.17 6.75
C ALA A 204 -4.00 -14.49 6.89
N ASP A 205 -5.33 -14.44 6.77
CA ASP A 205 -6.18 -15.64 6.68
C ASP A 205 -6.18 -16.30 5.29
N GLY A 206 -5.52 -15.67 4.31
CA GLY A 206 -5.43 -16.20 2.94
C GLY A 206 -6.58 -15.78 2.04
N THR A 207 -7.46 -14.88 2.51
CA THR A 207 -8.55 -14.32 1.71
C THR A 207 -8.28 -12.87 1.33
N ALA A 208 -8.81 -12.47 0.19
CA ALA A 208 -8.99 -11.08 -0.18
C ALA A 208 -10.47 -10.81 -0.48
N THR A 209 -11.00 -9.66 -0.06
CA THR A 209 -12.41 -9.30 -0.30
C THR A 209 -12.51 -8.01 -1.10
N LEU A 210 -13.30 -8.04 -2.17
CA LEU A 210 -13.68 -6.87 -2.94
C LEU A 210 -14.99 -6.32 -2.39
N ARG A 211 -15.03 -5.01 -2.13
CA ARG A 211 -16.20 -4.34 -1.54
C ARG A 211 -16.51 -3.04 -2.27
N ASP A 212 -17.78 -2.68 -2.25
CA ASP A 212 -18.21 -1.33 -2.61
C ASP A 212 -17.77 -0.34 -1.52
N ALA A 213 -17.18 0.80 -1.88
CA ALA A 213 -16.63 1.76 -0.91
C ALA A 213 -17.68 2.73 -0.35
N ILE A 214 -18.91 2.73 -0.87
CA ILE A 214 -20.04 3.54 -0.40
C ILE A 214 -20.77 2.79 0.73
N ASN A 215 -21.20 1.55 0.47
CA ASN A 215 -22.02 0.78 1.41
C ASN A 215 -21.25 -0.32 2.16
N PHE A 216 -20.03 -0.64 1.70
CA PHE A 216 -19.13 -1.67 2.25
C PHE A 216 -19.64 -3.11 2.15
N GLU A 217 -20.58 -3.35 1.23
CA GLU A 217 -21.04 -4.70 0.88
C GLU A 217 -19.98 -5.46 0.10
N ILE A 218 -19.96 -6.77 0.29
CA ILE A 218 -19.03 -7.68 -0.39
C ILE A 218 -19.53 -7.87 -1.82
N ILE A 219 -18.65 -7.57 -2.78
CA ILE A 219 -18.89 -7.82 -4.20
C ILE A 219 -18.34 -9.19 -4.57
N ASN A 220 -17.12 -9.51 -4.13
CA ASN A 220 -16.48 -10.80 -4.41
C ASN A 220 -15.44 -11.17 -3.35
N GLU A 221 -15.10 -12.45 -3.29
CA GLU A 221 -14.09 -13.00 -2.39
C GLU A 221 -13.11 -13.89 -3.16
N TYR A 222 -11.82 -13.73 -2.85
CA TYR A 222 -10.74 -14.48 -3.49
C TYR A 222 -10.00 -15.28 -2.42
N THR A 223 -9.84 -16.58 -2.66
CA THR A 223 -9.11 -17.47 -1.75
C THR A 223 -7.78 -17.86 -2.37
N ALA A 224 -6.71 -17.66 -1.62
CA ALA A 224 -5.37 -18.13 -1.95
C ALA A 224 -4.96 -19.27 -1.01
N ASP A 225 -4.06 -20.12 -1.48
CA ASP A 225 -3.47 -21.23 -0.71
C ASP A 225 -2.34 -20.78 0.25
N ARG A 226 -2.26 -19.47 0.54
CA ARG A 226 -1.22 -18.83 1.37
C ARG A 226 -1.74 -17.54 2.01
N PRO A 227 -1.17 -17.10 3.15
CA PRO A 227 -1.45 -15.79 3.73
C PRO A 227 -1.09 -14.67 2.74
N LEU A 228 -1.94 -13.65 2.66
CA LEU A 228 -1.74 -12.49 1.80
C LEU A 228 -1.21 -11.32 2.61
N ASN A 229 -0.17 -10.66 2.10
CA ASN A 229 0.43 -9.47 2.73
C ASN A 229 0.02 -8.19 2.01
N THR A 230 -0.33 -8.29 0.73
CA THR A 230 -0.60 -7.13 -0.12
C THR A 230 -1.48 -7.50 -1.32
N CYS A 231 -2.10 -6.48 -1.89
CA CYS A 231 -3.10 -6.56 -2.94
C CYS A 231 -3.18 -5.22 -3.68
N ASP A 232 -3.53 -5.23 -4.96
CA ASP A 232 -3.85 -4.00 -5.69
C ASP A 232 -4.87 -4.27 -6.79
N ILE A 233 -5.62 -3.24 -7.17
CA ILE A 233 -6.62 -3.29 -8.24
C ILE A 233 -6.03 -2.66 -9.50
N SER A 234 -6.25 -3.28 -10.66
CA SER A 234 -5.83 -2.74 -11.95
C SER A 234 -6.42 -1.33 -12.16
N PRO A 235 -5.61 -0.31 -12.53
CA PRO A 235 -6.11 1.02 -12.82
C PRO A 235 -6.95 1.05 -14.11
N LEU A 236 -6.89 -0.01 -14.91
CA LEU A 236 -7.68 -0.18 -16.13
C LEU A 236 -9.03 -0.84 -15.88
N PHE A 237 -9.39 -1.18 -14.63
CA PHE A 237 -10.66 -1.86 -14.30
C PHE A 237 -11.89 -1.18 -14.91
N LYS A 238 -11.92 0.16 -14.94
CA LYS A 238 -13.00 0.97 -15.52
C LYS A 238 -12.59 1.73 -16.79
N SER A 239 -11.51 1.32 -17.44
CA SER A 239 -11.06 1.98 -18.66
C SER A 239 -12.01 1.70 -19.82
N GLU A 240 -12.49 2.74 -20.51
CA GLU A 240 -13.38 2.59 -21.68
C GLU A 240 -12.68 1.94 -22.88
N HIS A 241 -11.37 2.21 -23.05
CA HIS A 241 -10.66 1.86 -24.28
C HIS A 241 -9.97 0.50 -24.22
N ASN A 242 -9.77 -0.07 -23.03
CA ASN A 242 -9.23 -1.41 -22.81
C ASN A 242 -9.40 -1.81 -21.33
N PRO A 243 -10.60 -2.20 -20.89
CA PRO A 243 -10.82 -2.56 -19.50
C PRO A 243 -10.01 -3.81 -19.13
N LYS A 244 -9.37 -3.80 -17.98
CA LYS A 244 -8.70 -5.00 -17.42
C LYS A 244 -9.22 -5.28 -16.02
N ASN A 245 -10.06 -6.30 -15.94
CA ASN A 245 -10.75 -6.73 -14.72
C ASN A 245 -9.85 -7.56 -13.83
N HIS A 246 -8.65 -7.09 -13.56
CA HIS A 246 -7.65 -7.89 -12.84
C HIS A 246 -7.29 -7.28 -11.49
N ILE A 247 -7.05 -8.16 -10.53
CA ILE A 247 -6.38 -7.82 -9.28
C ILE A 247 -5.09 -8.62 -9.19
N ILE A 248 -4.13 -8.04 -8.46
CA ILE A 248 -2.94 -8.76 -8.04
C ILE A 248 -2.97 -8.97 -6.54
N LEU A 249 -2.62 -10.18 -6.13
CA LEU A 249 -2.50 -10.57 -4.73
C LEU A 249 -1.11 -11.13 -4.50
N ALA A 250 -0.46 -10.76 -3.40
CA ALA A 250 0.84 -11.33 -3.06
C ALA A 250 0.99 -11.52 -1.57
N GLY A 251 1.80 -12.50 -1.20
CA GLY A 251 2.08 -12.80 0.19
C GLY A 251 3.05 -13.95 0.31
N GLY A 252 2.88 -14.72 1.39
CA GLY A 252 3.75 -15.83 1.73
C GLY A 252 4.04 -15.86 3.23
N GLN A 253 4.44 -17.04 3.71
CA GLN A 253 4.85 -17.23 5.10
C GLN A 253 6.29 -16.73 5.29
N ALA A 254 6.57 -16.18 6.47
CA ALA A 254 7.91 -15.73 6.82
C ALA A 254 8.95 -16.85 6.59
N ALA A 255 10.07 -16.51 5.97
CA ALA A 255 11.09 -17.47 5.54
C ALA A 255 11.62 -18.34 6.70
N GLU A 256 11.60 -17.82 7.92
CA GLU A 256 11.97 -18.53 9.16
C GLU A 256 11.12 -19.79 9.42
N HIS A 257 9.85 -19.79 9.00
CA HIS A 257 8.96 -20.95 9.09
C HIS A 257 9.06 -21.90 7.89
N VAL A 258 9.72 -21.49 6.80
CA VAL A 258 9.88 -22.29 5.58
C VAL A 258 11.08 -23.24 5.69
N THR A 259 12.17 -22.80 6.34
CA THR A 259 13.42 -23.57 6.46
C THR A 259 13.29 -24.88 7.25
N THR A 260 12.20 -25.09 8.00
CA THR A 260 11.97 -26.30 8.81
C THR A 260 11.14 -27.37 8.09
N THR A 261 10.59 -27.09 6.91
CA THR A 261 9.80 -28.07 6.15
C THR A 261 10.52 -28.45 4.85
N ALA A 262 10.95 -29.71 4.76
CA ALA A 262 11.79 -30.23 3.67
C ALA A 262 11.11 -30.32 2.28
N THR A 263 9.96 -29.69 2.07
CA THR A 263 9.13 -29.87 0.86
C THR A 263 8.41 -28.62 0.34
N GLY A 264 8.64 -27.43 0.87
CA GLY A 264 7.95 -26.21 0.42
C GLY A 264 8.86 -25.25 -0.35
N GLU A 265 8.75 -25.17 -1.68
CA GLU A 265 9.15 -23.93 -2.39
C GLU A 265 8.41 -22.77 -1.70
N GLY A 266 9.15 -21.81 -1.13
CA GLY A 266 8.54 -20.64 -0.53
C GLY A 266 7.60 -19.98 -1.54
N LYS A 267 6.30 -19.98 -1.22
CA LYS A 267 5.20 -19.59 -2.12
C LYS A 267 5.14 -18.06 -2.35
N PHE A 268 6.26 -17.45 -2.72
CA PHE A 268 6.48 -16.00 -2.81
C PHE A 268 6.05 -15.38 -4.15
N GLN A 269 5.01 -15.93 -4.75
CA GLN A 269 4.55 -15.55 -6.07
C GLN A 269 3.52 -14.44 -5.96
N THR A 270 3.50 -13.55 -6.94
CA THR A 270 2.37 -12.64 -7.16
C THR A 270 1.33 -13.39 -7.99
N LEU A 271 0.11 -13.45 -7.49
CA LEU A 271 -1.03 -14.09 -8.14
C LEU A 271 -1.84 -13.02 -8.88
N LEU A 272 -2.29 -13.36 -10.08
CA LEU A 272 -3.19 -12.54 -10.89
C LEU A 272 -4.56 -13.22 -10.92
N TYR A 273 -5.61 -12.50 -10.57
CA TYR A 273 -6.99 -13.00 -10.56
C TYR A 273 -7.89 -12.13 -11.43
N ASP A 274 -8.93 -12.75 -11.99
CA ASP A 274 -10.05 -12.03 -12.57
C ASP A 274 -11.01 -11.55 -11.47
N ILE A 275 -11.48 -10.32 -11.61
CA ILE A 275 -12.36 -9.67 -10.64
C ILE A 275 -13.74 -10.31 -10.63
N ILE A 276 -14.27 -10.72 -11.78
CA ILE A 276 -15.66 -11.15 -11.94
C ILE A 276 -15.80 -12.62 -11.54
N HIS A 277 -14.95 -13.49 -12.09
CA HIS A 277 -15.06 -14.94 -11.92
C HIS A 277 -14.30 -15.48 -10.70
N ALA A 278 -13.48 -14.65 -10.04
CA ALA A 278 -12.64 -15.03 -8.91
C ALA A 278 -11.71 -16.23 -9.18
N ASN A 279 -11.33 -16.44 -10.44
CA ASN A 279 -10.37 -17.46 -10.84
C ASN A 279 -8.94 -16.90 -10.88
N GLU A 280 -7.97 -17.74 -10.52
CA GLU A 280 -6.56 -17.45 -10.70
C GLU A 280 -6.21 -17.55 -12.19
N LEU A 281 -5.79 -16.44 -12.79
CA LEU A 281 -5.34 -16.36 -14.19
C LEU A 281 -3.89 -16.82 -14.34
N GLY A 282 -3.09 -16.64 -13.29
CA GLY A 282 -1.73 -17.16 -13.25
C GLY A 282 -0.91 -16.62 -12.09
N SER A 283 0.30 -17.17 -11.96
CA SER A 283 1.27 -16.81 -10.94
C SER A 283 2.59 -16.33 -11.55
N ILE A 284 3.17 -15.31 -10.92
CA ILE A 284 4.40 -14.64 -11.36
C ILE A 284 5.47 -14.91 -10.31
N LYS A 285 6.44 -15.76 -10.66
CA LYS A 285 7.61 -16.05 -9.82
C LYS A 285 8.64 -14.93 -9.95
N GLY A 286 9.28 -14.53 -8.84
CA GLY A 286 10.35 -13.53 -8.90
C GLY A 286 11.10 -13.30 -7.59
N HIS A 287 10.40 -13.16 -6.46
CA HIS A 287 11.01 -12.94 -5.15
C HIS A 287 11.54 -14.24 -4.52
N PHE A 288 12.60 -14.10 -3.73
CA PHE A 288 13.18 -15.20 -2.93
C PHE A 288 12.69 -15.21 -1.48
N GLY A 289 11.84 -14.25 -1.11
CA GLY A 289 11.21 -14.12 0.19
C GLY A 289 9.83 -13.51 0.06
N THR A 290 9.12 -13.36 1.17
CA THR A 290 7.74 -12.85 1.20
C THR A 290 7.63 -11.50 0.49
N VAL A 291 6.61 -11.36 -0.34
CA VAL A 291 6.28 -10.07 -0.96
C VAL A 291 5.53 -9.24 0.09
N HIS A 292 6.00 -8.02 0.34
CA HIS A 292 5.42 -7.10 1.33
C HIS A 292 4.52 -6.05 0.72
N SER A 293 4.84 -5.63 -0.50
CA SER A 293 4.09 -4.56 -1.17
C SER A 293 4.10 -4.79 -2.67
N ILE A 294 2.93 -4.60 -3.28
CA ILE A 294 2.76 -4.59 -4.73
C ILE A 294 1.95 -3.36 -5.12
N LYS A 295 2.23 -2.84 -6.32
CA LYS A 295 1.52 -1.70 -6.87
C LYS A 295 1.44 -1.80 -8.39
N PHE A 296 0.25 -1.71 -8.97
CA PHE A 296 0.11 -1.54 -10.42
C PHE A 296 0.74 -0.22 -10.86
N LEU A 297 1.35 -0.22 -12.05
CA LEU A 297 1.76 1.03 -12.70
C LEU A 297 0.52 1.84 -13.07
N PRO A 298 0.55 3.19 -13.02
CA PRO A 298 -0.65 4.02 -13.24
C PRO A 298 -1.33 3.80 -14.60
N HIS A 299 -0.54 3.48 -15.62
CA HIS A 299 -1.02 3.21 -16.98
C HIS A 299 -1.54 1.79 -17.17
N GLY A 300 -1.43 0.92 -16.16
CA GLY A 300 -1.84 -0.49 -16.20
C GLY A 300 -0.99 -1.37 -17.12
N ASP A 301 0.18 -0.88 -17.54
CA ASP A 301 1.12 -1.58 -18.41
C ASP A 301 2.05 -2.54 -17.65
N GLY A 302 1.91 -2.60 -16.33
CA GLY A 302 2.75 -3.41 -15.47
C GLY A 302 2.44 -3.26 -13.99
N PHE A 303 3.32 -3.78 -13.15
CA PHE A 303 3.28 -3.58 -11.70
C PHE A 303 4.69 -3.63 -11.11
N VAL A 304 4.82 -3.15 -9.88
CA VAL A 304 6.04 -3.22 -9.07
C VAL A 304 5.78 -4.08 -7.84
N SER A 305 6.76 -4.87 -7.42
CA SER A 305 6.73 -5.60 -6.16
C SER A 305 7.99 -5.38 -5.33
N GLY A 306 7.83 -5.29 -4.02
CA GLY A 306 8.91 -5.23 -3.03
C GLY A 306 8.81 -6.38 -2.04
N GLY A 307 9.93 -7.01 -1.71
CA GLY A 307 9.94 -8.21 -0.87
C GLY A 307 10.96 -8.18 0.27
N GLU A 308 10.89 -9.24 1.08
CA GLU A 308 11.80 -9.52 2.19
C GLU A 308 13.25 -9.66 1.73
N ASP A 309 13.47 -10.02 0.47
CA ASP A 309 14.79 -10.15 -0.14
C ASP A 309 15.52 -8.81 -0.37
N GLY A 310 14.90 -7.66 -0.06
CA GLY A 310 15.53 -6.35 -0.17
C GLY A 310 15.56 -5.79 -1.61
N PHE A 311 14.87 -6.45 -2.54
CA PHE A 311 14.79 -6.03 -3.93
C PHE A 311 13.40 -5.51 -4.26
N ALA A 312 13.35 -4.45 -5.07
CA ALA A 312 12.16 -4.10 -5.84
C ALA A 312 12.27 -4.67 -7.26
N ARG A 313 11.15 -5.10 -7.82
CA ARG A 313 11.07 -5.64 -9.18
C ARG A 313 9.97 -4.92 -9.95
N ILE A 314 10.31 -4.42 -11.14
CA ILE A 314 9.35 -3.84 -12.07
C ILE A 314 9.01 -4.90 -13.12
N TYR A 315 7.73 -5.11 -13.36
CA TYR A 315 7.21 -6.03 -14.36
C TYR A 315 6.39 -5.26 -15.37
N HIS A 316 6.69 -5.43 -16.66
CA HIS A 316 5.85 -4.92 -17.74
C HIS A 316 5.12 -6.07 -18.42
N PHE A 317 3.81 -5.93 -18.54
CA PHE A 317 2.96 -6.87 -19.26
C PHE A 317 3.34 -6.88 -20.75
N ASP A 318 3.30 -8.05 -21.37
CA ASP A 318 3.50 -8.17 -22.81
C ASP A 318 2.21 -7.81 -23.55
N LYS A 319 2.29 -7.61 -24.87
CA LYS A 319 1.13 -7.34 -25.73
C LYS A 319 0.02 -8.40 -25.57
N ASP A 320 0.39 -9.67 -25.35
CA ASP A 320 -0.53 -10.79 -25.15
C ASP A 320 -1.52 -10.57 -23.99
N TYR A 321 -1.10 -9.86 -22.94
CA TYR A 321 -1.98 -9.52 -21.81
C TYR A 321 -3.12 -8.57 -22.23
N PHE A 322 -2.84 -7.68 -23.18
CA PHE A 322 -3.81 -6.69 -23.67
C PHE A 322 -4.71 -7.23 -24.79
N ILE A 323 -4.30 -8.30 -25.47
CA ILE A 323 -5.04 -8.89 -26.60
C ILE A 323 -6.16 -9.86 -26.13
N GLY A 324 -6.34 -10.03 -24.81
CA GLY A 324 -7.48 -10.77 -24.24
C GLY A 324 -7.30 -12.29 -24.24
N LYS A 325 -6.05 -12.78 -24.27
CA LYS A 325 -5.77 -14.23 -24.12
C LYS A 325 -6.15 -14.78 -22.73
N TYR A 326 -6.42 -13.87 -21.78
CA TYR A 326 -6.71 -14.16 -20.38
C TYR A 326 -8.04 -13.55 -19.90
N ASP A 327 -8.81 -12.94 -20.82
CA ASP A 327 -10.14 -12.38 -20.54
C ASP A 327 -11.24 -13.43 -20.79
#